data_AF-A0A0D2ZXJ1-F1
#
_entry.id   AF-A0A0D2ZXJ1-F1
#
_cell.length_a   1.000
_cell.length_b   1.000
_cell.length_c   1.000
_cell.angle_alpha   90.00
_cell.angle_beta   90.00
_cell.angle_gamma   90.00
#
_symmetry.space_group_name_H-M   'P 1'
#
loop_
_entity.id
_entity.type
_entity.pdbx_description
1 polymer ?
#
loop_
_entity_poly.entity_id
_entity_poly.type
_entity_poly.pdbx_seq_one_letter_code
_entity_poly.pdbx_strand_id
1 'polypeptide(L)'
;MTPNHVKITCLNVLRWHWSLGITERVKREFVAKAKTCLCNTVSDWKDKWEIYGYGGKPTELTTDVWDGLIAYWKLPSSIIKVNSCSASRRTKDKDGHLPMVQRTGQKPHAGVRLEGLEKTGVLPSLSELFKMTHATSDRVFVDPASEKPFHAVAARIEEWETQL
;
A
#
# COMPACT_ATOMS: atom_id res chain seq x y z
N MET A 1 11.06 2.39 1.97
CA MET A 1 10.99 1.91 0.57
C MET A 1 12.34 1.32 0.16
N THR A 2 12.45 -0.01 0.17
CA THR A 2 13.68 -0.79 -0.08
C THR A 2 14.24 -0.54 -1.49
N PRO A 3 15.57 -0.39 -1.69
CA PRO A 3 16.17 -0.14 -3.00
C PRO A 3 16.04 -1.35 -3.93
N ASN A 4 15.95 -1.10 -5.24
CA ASN A 4 15.77 -2.17 -6.22
C ASN A 4 16.93 -3.19 -6.23
N HIS A 5 18.17 -2.75 -6.01
CA HIS A 5 19.32 -3.66 -5.98
C HIS A 5 19.21 -4.65 -4.81
N VAL A 6 18.78 -4.22 -3.62
CA VAL A 6 18.55 -5.11 -2.46
C VAL A 6 17.46 -6.14 -2.76
N LYS A 7 16.35 -5.70 -3.39
CA LYS A 7 15.27 -6.63 -3.77
C LYS A 7 15.74 -7.69 -4.78
N ILE A 8 16.55 -7.28 -5.75
CA ILE A 8 17.11 -8.19 -6.77
C ILE A 8 18.08 -9.17 -6.12
N THR A 9 18.96 -8.70 -5.23
CA THR A 9 19.90 -9.56 -4.50
C THR A 9 19.17 -10.59 -3.65
N CYS A 10 18.16 -10.20 -2.86
CA CYS A 10 17.37 -11.16 -2.08
C CYS A 10 16.60 -12.16 -2.96
N LEU A 11 16.03 -11.72 -4.09
CA LEU A 11 15.35 -12.62 -5.05
C LEU A 11 16.32 -13.65 -5.64
N ASN A 12 17.56 -13.26 -5.91
CA ASN A 12 18.60 -14.16 -6.43
C ASN A 12 19.10 -15.15 -5.36
N VAL A 13 19.20 -14.73 -4.09
CA VAL A 13 19.57 -15.60 -2.96
C VAL A 13 18.53 -16.71 -2.76
N LEU A 14 17.26 -16.46 -3.07
CA LEU A 14 16.17 -17.45 -2.96
C LEU A 14 16.15 -18.50 -4.10
N ARG A 15 17.16 -18.53 -4.98
CA ARG A 15 17.48 -19.56 -6.00
C ARG A 15 16.29 -20.39 -6.52
N TRP A 16 15.39 -19.76 -7.26
CA TRP A 16 14.23 -20.42 -7.85
C TRP A 16 14.58 -21.15 -9.16
N HIS A 17 14.33 -22.45 -9.24
CA HIS A 17 14.39 -23.21 -10.50
C HIS A 17 13.12 -22.94 -11.30
N TRP A 18 13.25 -22.15 -12.37
CA TRP A 18 12.14 -21.87 -13.28
C TRP A 18 11.92 -23.05 -14.25
N SER A 19 10.68 -23.49 -14.42
CA SER A 19 10.34 -24.45 -15.47
C SER A 19 10.31 -23.78 -16.85
N LEU A 20 10.67 -24.54 -17.90
CA LEU A 20 10.80 -24.05 -19.28
C LEU A 20 9.48 -23.48 -19.86
N GLY A 21 8.32 -23.82 -19.27
CA GLY A 21 7.00 -23.38 -19.74
C GLY A 21 6.51 -22.04 -19.20
N ILE A 22 7.31 -21.32 -18.39
CA ILE A 22 6.85 -20.08 -17.75
C ILE A 22 7.04 -18.89 -18.69
N THR A 23 5.92 -18.30 -19.10
CA THR A 23 5.89 -17.10 -19.95
C THR A 23 6.48 -15.88 -19.25
N GLU A 24 7.05 -14.96 -20.02
CA GLU A 24 7.63 -13.71 -19.49
C GLU A 24 6.61 -12.85 -18.72
N ARG A 25 5.32 -12.97 -19.03
CA ARG A 25 4.24 -12.30 -18.27
C ARG A 25 4.14 -12.86 -16.85
N VAL A 26 4.16 -14.18 -16.71
CA VAL A 26 4.10 -14.85 -15.41
C VAL A 26 5.36 -14.56 -14.59
N LYS A 27 6.55 -14.55 -15.21
CA LYS A 27 7.79 -14.15 -14.51
C LYS A 27 7.69 -12.72 -14.00
N ARG A 28 7.19 -11.79 -14.81
CA ARG A 28 7.03 -10.39 -14.42
C ARG A 28 6.07 -10.23 -13.25
N GLU A 29 4.91 -10.88 -13.32
CA GLU A 29 3.90 -10.85 -12.25
C GLU A 29 4.42 -11.50 -10.96
N PHE A 30 5.11 -12.65 -11.07
CA PHE A 30 5.75 -13.29 -9.93
C PHE A 30 6.79 -12.38 -9.30
N VAL A 31 7.71 -11.80 -10.09
CA VAL A 31 8.74 -10.90 -9.58
C VAL A 31 8.11 -9.68 -8.93
N ALA A 32 7.03 -9.13 -9.48
CA ALA A 32 6.29 -8.03 -8.87
C ALA A 32 5.71 -8.44 -7.50
N LYS A 33 5.01 -9.57 -7.43
CA LYS A 33 4.44 -10.10 -6.18
C LYS A 33 5.52 -10.44 -5.15
N ALA A 34 6.58 -11.10 -5.56
CA ALA A 34 7.73 -11.45 -4.71
C ALA A 34 8.43 -10.20 -4.18
N LYS A 35 8.61 -9.17 -5.01
CA LYS A 35 9.15 -7.87 -4.56
C LYS A 35 8.25 -7.22 -3.52
N THR A 36 6.93 -7.24 -3.68
CA THR A 36 5.99 -6.68 -2.71
C THR A 36 6.01 -7.46 -1.40
N CYS A 37 5.93 -8.80 -1.47
CA CYS A 37 5.99 -9.67 -0.29
C CYS A 37 7.30 -9.46 0.47
N LEU A 38 8.43 -9.47 -0.23
CA LEU A 38 9.74 -9.21 0.36
C LEU A 38 9.82 -7.81 1.01
N CYS A 39 9.21 -6.78 0.41
CA CYS A 39 9.20 -5.45 1.04
C CYS A 39 8.47 -5.46 2.38
N ASN A 40 7.32 -6.14 2.47
CA ASN A 40 6.55 -6.24 3.71
C ASN A 40 7.35 -7.00 4.75
N THR A 41 7.91 -8.16 4.39
CA THR A 41 8.75 -8.97 5.28
C THR A 41 9.98 -8.21 5.80
N VAL A 42 10.70 -7.50 4.93
CA VAL A 42 11.86 -6.68 5.33
C VAL A 42 11.43 -5.50 6.22
N SER A 43 10.24 -4.93 6.00
CA SER A 43 9.66 -3.91 6.88
C SER A 43 9.33 -4.47 8.26
N ASP A 44 8.68 -5.63 8.34
CA ASP A 44 8.36 -6.28 9.61
C ASP A 44 9.63 -6.62 10.41
N TRP A 45 10.70 -7.03 9.72
CA TRP A 45 11.99 -7.27 10.36
C TRP A 45 12.62 -5.98 10.89
N LYS A 46 12.47 -4.86 10.18
CA LYS A 46 12.95 -3.56 10.66
C LYS A 46 12.23 -3.15 11.93
N ASP A 47 10.90 -3.33 11.99
CA ASP A 47 10.10 -3.00 13.17
C ASP A 47 10.50 -3.88 14.36
N LYS A 48 10.69 -5.18 14.14
CA LYS A 48 11.23 -6.10 15.15
C LYS A 48 12.63 -5.70 15.61
N TRP A 49 13.49 -5.24 14.71
CA TRP A 49 14.82 -4.74 15.07
C TRP A 49 14.76 -3.46 15.91
N GLU A 50 13.84 -2.55 15.63
CA GLU A 50 13.66 -1.33 16.45
C GLU A 50 13.17 -1.65 17.87
N ILE A 51 12.37 -2.70 18.04
CA ILE A 51 11.82 -3.11 19.35
C ILE A 51 12.79 -4.02 20.13
N TYR A 52 13.31 -5.06 19.48
CA TYR A 52 14.06 -6.14 20.11
C TYR A 52 15.57 -6.06 19.87
N GLY A 53 16.03 -5.03 19.14
CA GLY A 53 17.42 -4.91 18.73
C GLY A 53 17.87 -6.10 17.88
N TYR A 54 19.08 -6.60 18.12
CA TYR A 54 19.61 -7.74 17.38
C TYR A 54 18.80 -9.04 17.58
N GLY A 55 18.09 -9.17 18.70
CA GLY A 55 17.21 -10.31 18.99
C GLY A 55 15.99 -10.40 18.07
N GLY A 56 15.68 -9.33 17.31
CA GLY A 56 14.64 -9.34 16.27
C GLY A 56 15.04 -10.07 14.98
N LYS A 57 16.27 -10.61 14.91
CA LYS A 57 16.80 -11.31 13.73
C LYS A 57 15.96 -12.57 13.41
N PRO A 58 15.49 -12.75 12.17
CA PRO A 58 14.83 -13.98 11.73
C PRO A 58 15.81 -15.16 11.70
N THR A 59 15.37 -16.36 12.12
CA THR A 59 16.16 -17.60 12.12
C THR A 59 16.64 -18.01 10.71
N GLU A 60 15.84 -17.69 9.70
CA GLU A 60 16.08 -18.02 8.29
C GLU A 60 17.14 -17.13 7.64
N LEU A 61 17.50 -16.01 8.28
CA LEU A 61 18.39 -15.01 7.72
C LEU A 61 19.84 -15.24 8.18
N THR A 62 20.78 -15.20 7.24
CA THR A 62 22.20 -15.25 7.58
C THR A 62 22.62 -13.97 8.30
N THR A 63 23.68 -14.07 9.11
CA THR A 63 24.17 -12.93 9.91
C THR A 63 24.68 -11.80 9.03
N ASP A 64 25.37 -12.11 7.93
CA ASP A 64 25.87 -11.12 6.98
C ASP A 64 24.74 -10.31 6.32
N VAL A 65 23.65 -10.97 5.90
CA VAL A 65 22.50 -10.29 5.30
C VAL A 65 21.80 -9.41 6.33
N TRP A 66 21.68 -9.89 7.58
CA TRP A 66 21.10 -9.11 8.67
C TRP A 66 21.91 -7.85 9.00
N ASP A 67 23.23 -8.00 9.14
CA ASP A 67 24.13 -6.89 9.42
C ASP A 67 24.12 -5.89 8.27
N GLY A 68 24.07 -6.36 7.02
CA GLY A 68 23.90 -5.53 5.82
C GLY A 68 22.59 -4.74 5.82
N LEU A 69 21.47 -5.36 6.25
CA LEU A 69 20.19 -4.67 6.38
C LEU A 69 20.22 -3.60 7.48
N ILE A 70 20.79 -3.91 8.64
CA ILE A 70 20.98 -2.95 9.73
C ILE A 70 21.84 -1.77 9.28
N ALA A 71 22.97 -2.05 8.61
CA ALA A 71 23.84 -1.01 8.06
C ALA A 71 23.07 -0.14 7.05
N TYR A 72 22.31 -0.75 6.14
CA TYR A 72 21.46 -0.05 5.19
C TYR A 72 20.41 0.84 5.89
N TRP A 73 19.74 0.35 6.93
CA TRP A 73 18.73 1.13 7.66
C TRP A 73 19.32 2.32 8.41
N LYS A 74 20.59 2.23 8.85
CA LYS A 74 21.33 3.33 9.48
C LYS A 74 21.87 4.37 8.49
N LEU A 75 21.87 4.10 7.18
CA LEU A 75 22.33 5.08 6.19
C LEU A 75 21.47 6.35 6.25
N PRO A 76 22.08 7.55 6.20
CA PRO A 76 21.34 8.82 6.17
C PRO A 76 20.30 8.87 5.05
N SER A 77 20.62 8.34 3.87
CA SER A 77 19.70 8.29 2.72
C SER A 77 18.45 7.43 3.01
N SER A 78 18.60 6.32 3.72
CA SER A 78 17.50 5.46 4.15
C SER A 78 16.61 6.17 5.17
N ILE A 79 17.23 6.84 6.15
CA ILE A 79 16.54 7.61 7.18
C ILE A 79 15.76 8.76 6.55
N ILE A 80 16.40 9.54 5.67
CA ILE A 80 15.76 10.64 4.93
C ILE A 80 14.54 10.14 4.17
N LYS A 81 14.66 8.99 3.50
CA LYS A 81 13.55 8.40 2.73
C LYS A 81 12.40 7.92 3.62
N VAL A 82 12.69 7.35 4.79
CA VAL A 82 11.65 6.95 5.74
C VAL A 82 10.97 8.18 6.33
N ASN A 83 11.74 9.20 6.70
CA ASN A 83 11.22 10.45 7.26
C ASN A 83 10.37 11.20 6.24
N SER A 84 10.77 11.26 4.97
CA SER A 84 9.96 11.89 3.93
C SER A 84 8.65 11.14 3.68
N CYS A 85 8.66 9.80 3.63
CA CYS A 85 7.44 8.99 3.55
C CYS A 85 6.54 9.20 4.79
N SER A 86 7.12 9.29 5.98
CA SER A 86 6.37 9.52 7.22
C SER A 86 5.77 10.92 7.27
N ALA A 87 6.56 11.94 6.92
CA ALA A 87 6.13 13.33 6.83
C ALA A 87 5.00 13.48 5.81
N SER A 88 5.13 12.88 4.62
CA SER A 88 4.07 12.86 3.60
C SER A 88 2.78 12.23 4.09
N ARG A 89 2.82 11.14 4.88
CA ARG A 89 1.61 10.56 5.48
C ARG A 89 0.99 11.43 6.57
N ARG A 90 1.75 12.39 7.11
CA ARG A 90 1.33 13.32 8.17
C ARG A 90 1.11 14.75 7.66
N THR A 91 1.24 15.01 6.36
CA THR A 91 1.00 16.35 5.81
C THR A 91 -0.44 16.73 6.04
N LYS A 92 -0.64 17.84 6.74
CA LYS A 92 -1.96 18.43 6.89
C LYS A 92 -2.23 19.39 5.73
N ASP A 93 -3.46 19.43 5.26
CA ASP A 93 -3.90 20.47 4.33
C ASP A 93 -4.03 21.83 5.04
N LYS A 94 -4.47 22.86 4.29
CA LYS A 94 -4.65 24.23 4.82
C LYS A 94 -5.67 24.29 5.97
N ASP A 95 -6.60 23.34 6.01
CA ASP A 95 -7.67 23.23 6.99
C ASP A 95 -7.24 22.34 8.18
N GLY A 96 -6.02 21.78 8.16
CA GLY A 96 -5.46 20.95 9.22
C GLY A 96 -5.79 19.46 9.10
N HIS A 97 -6.42 19.02 8.01
CA HIS A 97 -6.83 17.63 7.79
C HIS A 97 -5.69 16.79 7.24
N LEU A 98 -5.63 15.53 7.66
CA LEU A 98 -4.68 14.56 7.12
C LEU A 98 -5.04 14.15 5.68
N PRO A 99 -4.11 13.52 4.94
CA PRO A 99 -4.40 13.05 3.58
C PRO A 99 -5.56 12.05 3.58
N MET A 100 -6.37 12.10 2.53
CA MET A 100 -7.53 11.22 2.36
C MET A 100 -7.15 9.74 2.50
N VAL A 101 -7.84 9.03 3.38
CA VAL A 101 -7.51 7.64 3.74
C VAL A 101 -8.42 6.68 2.98
N GLN A 102 -7.82 5.69 2.32
CA GLN A 102 -8.54 4.57 1.72
C GLN A 102 -8.54 3.37 2.68
N ARG A 103 -9.70 2.71 2.88
CA ARG A 103 -9.84 1.58 3.80
C ARG A 103 -9.65 0.21 3.18
N THR A 104 -9.72 0.09 1.86
CA THR A 104 -9.74 -1.21 1.17
C THR A 104 -8.38 -1.90 1.09
N GLY A 105 -7.38 -1.41 1.84
CA GLY A 105 -5.99 -1.85 1.75
C GLY A 105 -5.37 -1.48 0.39
N GLN A 106 -4.34 -2.22 -0.03
CA GLN A 106 -3.77 -2.09 -1.39
C GLN A 106 -4.67 -2.77 -2.44
N LYS A 107 -5.95 -2.37 -2.53
CA LYS A 107 -6.83 -2.75 -3.63
C LYS A 107 -7.03 -1.55 -4.56
N PRO A 108 -6.78 -1.71 -5.87
CA PRO A 108 -7.10 -0.66 -6.82
C PRO A 108 -8.62 -0.48 -6.90
N HIS A 109 -9.08 0.73 -7.22
CA HIS A 109 -10.51 1.03 -7.40
C HIS A 109 -11.21 0.04 -8.35
N ALA A 110 -10.53 -0.41 -9.42
CA ALA A 110 -11.07 -1.41 -10.33
C ALA A 110 -11.38 -2.76 -9.63
N GLY A 111 -10.51 -3.20 -8.72
CA GLY A 111 -10.72 -4.42 -7.93
C GLY A 111 -11.88 -4.25 -6.94
N VAL A 112 -11.94 -3.11 -6.24
CA VAL A 112 -13.05 -2.81 -5.33
C VAL A 112 -14.39 -2.74 -6.06
N ARG A 113 -14.38 -2.18 -7.27
CA ARG A 113 -15.57 -2.06 -8.12
C ARG A 113 -16.07 -3.42 -8.60
N LEU A 114 -15.15 -4.33 -8.95
CA LEU A 114 -15.49 -5.70 -9.33
C LEU A 114 -16.07 -6.49 -8.15
N GLU A 115 -15.50 -6.35 -6.94
CA GLU A 115 -16.05 -6.96 -5.73
C GLU A 115 -17.46 -6.43 -5.40
N GLY A 116 -17.73 -5.15 -5.66
CA GLY A 116 -19.08 -4.58 -5.54
C GLY A 116 -20.06 -5.20 -6.53
N LEU A 117 -19.65 -5.35 -7.79
CA LEU A 117 -20.45 -6.03 -8.81
C LEU A 117 -20.75 -7.48 -8.43
N GLU A 118 -19.77 -8.23 -7.95
CA GLU A 118 -19.95 -9.62 -7.50
C GLU A 118 -20.93 -9.73 -6.34
N LYS A 119 -20.92 -8.78 -5.40
CA LYS A 119 -21.78 -8.80 -4.21
C LYS A 119 -23.22 -8.38 -4.50
N THR A 120 -23.41 -7.37 -5.34
CA THR A 120 -24.73 -6.75 -5.54
C THR A 120 -25.35 -7.15 -6.88
N GLY A 121 -24.59 -7.75 -7.79
CA GLY A 121 -25.02 -8.05 -9.16
C GLY A 121 -25.14 -6.80 -10.05
N VAL A 122 -24.89 -5.61 -9.49
CA VAL A 122 -24.98 -4.32 -10.17
C VAL A 122 -23.65 -3.60 -10.04
N LEU A 123 -23.19 -3.00 -11.14
CA LEU A 123 -21.94 -2.26 -11.15
C LEU A 123 -22.09 -0.99 -10.30
N PRO A 124 -21.32 -0.83 -9.22
CA PRO A 124 -21.46 0.35 -8.37
C PRO A 124 -21.11 1.61 -9.15
N SER A 125 -21.92 2.64 -8.93
CA SER A 125 -21.67 4.00 -9.39
C SER A 125 -20.35 4.53 -8.81
N LEU A 126 -19.85 5.64 -9.36
CA LEU A 126 -18.64 6.27 -8.83
C LEU A 126 -18.83 6.74 -7.38
N SER A 127 -20.03 7.21 -7.03
CA SER A 127 -20.41 7.65 -5.68
C SER A 127 -20.41 6.48 -4.69
N GLU A 128 -21.00 5.35 -5.07
CA GLU A 128 -20.98 4.14 -4.26
C GLU A 128 -19.57 3.57 -4.12
N LEU A 129 -18.80 3.53 -5.21
CA LEU A 129 -17.41 3.09 -5.17
C LEU A 129 -16.58 3.97 -4.23
N PHE A 130 -16.78 5.28 -4.25
CA PHE A 130 -16.12 6.22 -3.35
C PHE A 130 -16.48 5.96 -1.88
N LYS A 131 -17.77 5.73 -1.58
CA LYS A 131 -18.21 5.32 -0.24
C LYS A 131 -17.61 3.97 0.17
N MET A 132 -17.56 2.99 -0.72
CA MET A 132 -16.95 1.69 -0.45
C MET A 132 -15.46 1.79 -0.09
N THR A 133 -14.75 2.80 -0.61
CA THR A 133 -13.32 2.97 -0.36
C THR A 133 -12.98 3.90 0.80
N HIS A 134 -13.87 4.84 1.16
CA HIS A 134 -13.60 5.91 2.14
C HIS A 134 -14.56 5.93 3.35
N ALA A 135 -15.59 5.09 3.36
CA ALA A 135 -16.54 5.00 4.47
C ALA A 135 -16.36 3.72 5.31
N THR A 136 -17.00 3.73 6.48
CA THR A 136 -17.16 2.55 7.30
C THR A 136 -18.22 1.60 6.76
N SER A 137 -18.29 0.38 7.31
CA SER A 137 -19.42 -0.53 7.02
C SER A 137 -20.76 0.13 7.34
N ASP A 138 -20.77 1.03 8.34
CA ASP A 138 -21.91 1.85 8.76
C ASP A 138 -22.13 3.07 7.85
N ARG A 139 -21.40 3.14 6.72
CA ARG A 139 -21.45 4.20 5.69
C ARG A 139 -21.03 5.59 6.19
N VAL A 140 -20.29 5.67 7.28
CA VAL A 140 -19.74 6.93 7.82
C VAL A 140 -18.36 7.19 7.23
N PHE A 141 -18.08 8.40 6.74
CA PHE A 141 -16.75 8.73 6.21
C PHE A 141 -15.67 8.66 7.30
N VAL A 142 -14.49 8.17 6.91
CA VAL A 142 -13.40 7.91 7.86
C VAL A 142 -12.58 9.17 8.13
N ASP A 143 -12.60 10.13 7.20
CA ASP A 143 -11.95 11.41 7.35
C ASP A 143 -12.76 12.55 6.69
N PRO A 144 -12.70 13.77 7.24
CA PRO A 144 -13.37 14.94 6.66
C PRO A 144 -12.91 15.27 5.24
N ALA A 145 -11.68 14.91 4.88
CA ALA A 145 -11.11 15.18 3.56
C ALA A 145 -11.78 14.36 2.45
N SER A 146 -12.34 13.18 2.78
CA SER A 146 -13.17 12.37 1.89
C SER A 146 -14.63 12.82 1.87
N GLU A 147 -15.16 13.28 3.00
CA GLU A 147 -16.57 13.65 3.14
C GLU A 147 -16.91 14.94 2.36
N LYS A 148 -16.07 15.96 2.49
CA LYS A 148 -16.24 17.26 1.83
C LYS A 148 -16.43 17.17 0.30
N PRO A 149 -15.54 16.50 -0.47
CA PRO A 149 -15.74 16.35 -1.91
C PRO A 149 -16.94 15.47 -2.26
N PHE A 150 -17.29 14.48 -1.42
CA PHE A 150 -18.45 13.65 -1.66
C PHE A 150 -19.76 14.47 -1.66
N HIS A 151 -19.98 15.26 -0.61
CA HIS A 151 -21.17 16.10 -0.51
C HIS A 151 -21.19 17.20 -1.57
N ALA A 152 -20.02 17.77 -1.90
CA ALA A 152 -19.93 18.77 -2.98
C ALA A 152 -20.33 18.19 -4.34
N VAL A 153 -19.93 16.95 -4.65
CA VAL A 153 -20.35 16.27 -5.89
C VAL A 153 -21.83 15.91 -5.85
N ALA A 154 -22.34 15.41 -4.72
CA ALA A 154 -23.75 15.09 -4.54
C ALA A 154 -24.66 16.32 -4.76
N ALA A 155 -24.31 17.46 -4.14
CA ALA A 155 -25.06 18.71 -4.30
C ALA A 155 -25.07 19.20 -5.76
N ARG A 156 -23.95 19.06 -6.48
CA ARG A 156 -23.91 19.38 -7.90
C ARG A 156 -24.84 18.47 -8.69
N ILE A 157 -24.80 17.15 -8.47
CA ILE A 157 -25.67 16.21 -9.18
C ILE A 157 -27.14 16.57 -8.98
N GLU A 158 -27.54 16.87 -7.73
CA GLU A 158 -28.90 17.29 -7.39
C GLU A 158 -29.29 18.61 -8.09
N GLU A 159 -28.39 19.59 -8.15
CA GLU A 159 -28.58 20.82 -8.92
C GLU A 159 -28.81 20.55 -10.42
N TRP A 160 -28.03 19.64 -11.01
CA TRP A 160 -28.22 19.24 -12.42
C TRP A 160 -29.53 18.50 -12.66
N GLU A 161 -29.96 17.64 -11.72
CA GLU A 161 -31.20 16.86 -11.82
C GLU A 161 -32.45 17.71 -11.59
N THR A 162 -32.36 18.79 -10.80
CA THR A 162 -33.48 19.72 -10.54
C THR A 162 -33.65 20.80 -11.60
N GLN A 163 -32.65 20.99 -12.47
CA GLN A 163 -32.71 21.88 -13.63
C GLN A 163 -33.21 21.17 -14.91
N LEU A 164 -33.47 19.86 -14.84
CA LEU A 164 -34.08 19.03 -15.89
C LEU A 164 -35.59 18.90 -15.70
#